data_AF-A0A392N8J5-F1
#
_entry.id   AF-A0A392N8J5-F1
#
_cell.length_a   1.000
_cell.length_b   1.000
_cell.length_c   1.000
_cell.angle_alpha   90.00
_cell.angle_beta   90.00
_cell.angle_gamma   90.00
#
_symmetry.space_group_name_H-M   'P 1'
#
loop_
_entity.id
_entity.type
_entity.pdbx_description
1 polymer ?
#
loop_
_entity_poly.entity_id
_entity_poly.type
_entity_poly.pdbx_seq_one_letter_code
_entity_poly.pdbx_strand_id
1 'polypeptide(L)'
;MSPCRLSLQIDGSSSLTLRKASVTLDAAKGLIWHTQVPLKVSIFPWRLLRDKLPTKANLITRGILSSEAHYCVSGCGAVESVQHLFLSCSTFGSLWSLVRSWIGFSSVDSHTLSDHFVQFTYLADGLRARRSFMQLIWLVYVWVMWNERNHRLFRGSTNSLHQMLDKTKIFSY
;
A
#
# COMPACT_ATOMS: atom_id res chain seq x y z
N MET A 1 10.86 51.10 10.32
CA MET A 1 11.69 50.21 9.49
C MET A 1 12.73 49.55 10.39
N SER A 2 12.56 48.24 10.65
CA SER A 2 13.60 47.22 10.90
C SER A 2 12.87 45.87 11.13
N PRO A 3 13.37 44.73 10.63
CA PRO A 3 12.55 43.56 10.32
C PRO A 3 12.46 42.57 11.47
N CYS A 4 11.27 42.01 11.63
CA CYS A 4 10.95 40.91 12.54
C CYS A 4 11.67 39.63 12.10
N ARG A 5 12.52 39.07 12.96
CA ARG A 5 13.24 37.81 12.74
C ARG A 5 12.26 36.66 12.98
N LEU A 6 11.70 36.09 11.91
CA LEU A 6 10.93 34.85 11.97
C LEU A 6 11.89 33.67 12.18
N SER A 7 12.01 33.25 13.45
CA SER A 7 12.58 31.97 13.82
C SER A 7 11.63 30.87 13.35
N LEU A 8 11.89 30.29 12.18
CA LEU A 8 11.26 29.03 11.75
C LEU A 8 11.78 27.92 12.67
N GLN A 9 10.99 27.58 13.68
CA GLN A 9 11.19 26.37 14.48
C GLN A 9 10.83 25.17 13.58
N ILE A 10 11.87 24.53 13.03
CA ILE A 10 11.71 23.28 12.28
C ILE A 10 11.37 22.20 13.32
N ASP A 11 10.12 21.79 13.33
CA ASP A 11 9.58 20.82 14.25
C ASP A 11 10.29 19.46 14.06
N GLY A 12 10.98 18.98 15.10
CA GLY A 12 11.82 17.77 15.06
C GLY A 12 11.06 16.48 14.71
N SER A 13 9.73 16.50 14.85
CA SER A 13 8.84 15.38 14.51
C SER A 13 8.80 15.08 13.01
N SER A 14 8.89 16.11 12.16
CA SER A 14 8.85 15.96 10.70
C SER A 14 10.11 15.28 10.15
N SER A 15 11.28 15.63 10.71
CA SER A 15 12.58 15.04 10.32
C SER A 15 12.68 13.57 10.73
N LEU A 16 12.20 13.21 11.93
CA LEU A 16 12.16 11.84 12.42
C LEU A 16 11.22 10.96 11.59
N THR A 17 10.06 11.50 11.21
CA THR A 17 9.08 10.81 10.36
C THR A 17 9.63 10.54 8.96
N LEU A 18 10.29 11.53 8.35
CA LEU A 18 10.93 11.41 7.03
C LEU A 18 12.07 10.39 7.06
N ARG A 19 12.93 10.42 8.08
CA ARG A 19 14.04 9.47 8.23
C ARG A 19 13.55 8.05 8.49
N LYS A 20 12.48 7.89 9.27
CA LYS A 20 11.85 6.58 9.48
C LYS A 20 11.26 6.04 8.17
N ALA A 21 10.52 6.86 7.42
CA ALA A 21 9.95 6.49 6.13
C ALA A 21 11.03 6.13 5.08
N SER A 22 12.17 6.82 5.09
CA SER A 22 13.28 6.48 4.17
C SER A 22 13.94 5.16 4.52
N VAL A 23 14.21 4.91 5.80
CA VAL A 23 14.80 3.64 6.29
C VAL A 23 13.86 2.46 6.00
N THR A 24 12.56 2.63 6.22
CA THR A 24 11.59 1.55 6.01
C THR A 24 11.34 1.29 4.53
N LEU A 25 11.40 2.32 3.68
CA LEU A 25 11.42 2.14 2.24
C LEU A 25 12.65 1.35 1.77
N ASP A 26 13.83 1.57 2.36
CA ASP A 26 15.04 0.82 2.00
C ASP A 26 14.97 -0.64 2.43
N ALA A 27 14.46 -0.91 3.64
CA ALA A 27 14.17 -2.28 4.08
C ALA A 27 13.13 -2.96 3.17
N ALA A 28 12.06 -2.25 2.82
CA ALA A 28 11.04 -2.73 1.89
C ALA A 28 11.64 -3.05 0.51
N LYS A 29 12.52 -2.20 -0.04
CA LYS A 29 13.23 -2.48 -1.30
C LYS A 29 14.00 -3.80 -1.25
N GLY A 30 14.70 -4.08 -0.15
CA GLY A 30 15.44 -5.33 0.03
C GLY A 30 14.55 -6.56 0.06
N LEU A 31 13.31 -6.41 0.54
CA LEU A 31 12.32 -7.49 0.56
C LEU A 31 11.70 -7.72 -0.83
N ILE A 32 11.32 -6.68 -1.59
CA ILE A 32 10.61 -6.79 -2.90
C ILE A 32 11.25 -7.79 -3.87
N TRP A 33 12.57 -7.89 -3.87
CA TRP A 33 13.36 -8.77 -4.74
C TRP A 33 13.44 -10.19 -4.18
N HIS A 34 12.30 -10.90 -4.18
CA HIS A 34 12.27 -12.31 -3.80
C HIS A 34 12.77 -13.20 -4.94
N THR A 35 13.70 -14.11 -4.67
CA THR A 35 14.33 -14.97 -5.70
C THR A 35 13.35 -15.90 -6.41
N GLN A 36 12.22 -16.22 -5.79
CA GLN A 36 11.19 -17.09 -6.38
C GLN A 36 10.08 -16.30 -7.11
N VAL A 37 10.11 -14.96 -7.07
CA VAL A 37 9.12 -14.11 -7.74
C VAL A 37 9.75 -13.55 -9.02
N PRO A 38 9.18 -13.80 -10.21
CA PRO A 38 9.73 -13.26 -11.46
C PRO A 38 9.84 -11.73 -11.38
N LEU A 39 10.93 -11.16 -11.90
CA LEU A 39 11.19 -9.70 -11.86
C LEU A 39 10.03 -8.86 -12.38
N LYS A 40 9.31 -9.36 -13.39
CA LYS A 40 8.11 -8.71 -13.95
C LYS A 40 7.01 -8.50 -12.89
N VAL A 41 6.90 -9.42 -11.92
CA VAL A 41 5.94 -9.37 -10.82
C VAL A 41 6.41 -8.39 -9.72
N SER A 42 7.72 -8.27 -9.48
CA SER A 42 8.29 -7.33 -8.51
C SER A 42 8.24 -5.85 -8.92
N ILE A 43 8.05 -5.54 -10.21
CA ILE A 43 7.96 -4.16 -10.70
C ILE A 43 6.74 -3.42 -10.13
N PHE A 44 5.59 -4.10 -10.03
CA PHE A 44 4.37 -3.46 -9.52
C PHE A 44 4.53 -3.03 -8.04
N PRO A 45 4.91 -3.91 -7.10
CA PRO A 45 5.19 -3.54 -5.71
C PRO A 45 6.28 -2.48 -5.58
N TRP A 46 7.31 -2.50 -6.42
CA TRP A 46 8.35 -1.48 -6.45
C TRP A 46 7.80 -0.09 -6.84
N ARG A 47 6.93 -0.02 -7.86
CA ARG A 47 6.26 1.24 -8.23
C ARG A 47 5.29 1.69 -7.15
N LEU A 48 4.59 0.75 -6.52
CA LEU A 48 3.66 1.00 -5.43
C LEU A 48 4.34 1.67 -4.24
N LEU A 49 5.44 1.09 -3.74
CA LEU A 49 6.16 1.60 -2.57
C LEU A 49 6.88 2.94 -2.80
N ARG A 50 7.06 3.34 -4.08
CA ARG A 50 7.60 4.64 -4.46
C ARG A 50 6.53 5.68 -4.81
N ASP A 51 5.27 5.35 -4.58
CA ASP A 51 4.11 6.17 -4.95
C ASP A 51 4.14 6.59 -6.44
N LYS A 52 4.44 5.62 -7.32
CA LYS A 52 4.54 5.82 -8.78
C LYS A 52 3.41 5.15 -9.56
N LEU A 53 2.40 4.64 -8.87
CA LEU A 53 1.18 4.12 -9.49
C LEU A 53 0.27 5.26 -9.97
N PRO A 54 -0.53 5.04 -11.03
CA PRO A 54 -1.49 6.02 -11.52
C PRO A 54 -2.77 6.05 -10.65
N THR A 55 -2.61 6.32 -9.36
CA THR A 55 -3.73 6.73 -8.49
C THR A 55 -4.27 8.08 -8.95
N LYS A 56 -5.53 8.42 -8.64
CA LYS A 56 -6.08 9.71 -9.08
C LYS A 56 -5.28 10.90 -8.52
N ALA A 57 -4.83 10.82 -7.27
CA ALA A 57 -3.93 11.84 -6.70
C ALA A 57 -2.65 12.02 -7.53
N ASN A 58 -1.98 10.92 -7.91
CA ASN A 58 -0.76 11.00 -8.72
C ASN A 58 -1.01 11.48 -10.15
N LEU A 59 -2.17 11.17 -10.72
CA LEU A 59 -2.55 11.64 -12.06
C LEU A 59 -2.88 13.13 -12.07
N ILE A 60 -3.51 13.65 -11.00
CA ILE A 60 -3.75 15.08 -10.81
C ILE A 60 -2.43 15.83 -10.68
N THR A 61 -1.49 15.35 -9.86
CA THR A 61 -0.14 15.94 -9.73
C THR A 61 0.62 15.98 -11.05
N ARG A 62 0.30 15.08 -12.00
CA ARG A 62 0.90 15.05 -13.35
C ARG A 62 0.12 15.87 -14.38
N GLY A 63 -0.97 16.53 -13.99
CA GLY A 63 -1.83 17.29 -14.91
C GLY A 63 -2.63 16.42 -15.89
N ILE A 64 -2.79 15.12 -15.61
CA ILE A 64 -3.53 14.18 -16.47
C ILE A 64 -5.02 14.18 -16.15
N LEU A 65 -5.38 14.32 -14.86
CA LEU A 65 -6.75 14.40 -14.39
C LEU A 65 -7.05 15.77 -13.81
N SER A 66 -8.32 16.19 -13.93
CA SER A 66 -8.82 17.39 -13.29
C SER A 66 -8.93 17.24 -11.78
N SER A 67 -8.85 18.36 -11.06
CA SER A 67 -8.83 18.39 -9.60
C SER A 67 -10.11 17.80 -8.98
N GLU A 68 -11.23 17.86 -9.69
CA GLU A 68 -12.54 17.39 -9.25
C GLU A 68 -12.64 15.85 -9.30
N ALA A 69 -11.76 15.19 -10.06
CA ALA A 69 -11.73 13.74 -10.20
C ALA A 69 -10.90 13.05 -9.10
N HIS A 70 -10.74 13.64 -7.91
CA HIS A 70 -9.82 13.13 -6.89
C HIS A 70 -10.38 11.98 -6.02
N TYR A 71 -11.70 11.77 -6.01
CA TYR A 71 -12.34 10.82 -5.11
C TYR A 71 -12.04 9.34 -5.44
N CYS A 72 -11.90 8.53 -4.39
CA CYS A 72 -11.63 7.10 -4.45
C CYS A 72 -12.64 6.34 -5.29
N VAL A 73 -12.16 5.41 -6.13
CA VAL A 73 -13.02 4.57 -6.97
C VAL A 73 -14.02 3.70 -6.19
N SER A 74 -13.78 3.47 -4.89
CA SER A 74 -14.73 2.74 -4.04
C SER A 74 -16.00 3.53 -3.73
N GLY A 75 -16.01 4.85 -3.96
CA GLY A 75 -17.12 5.71 -3.56
C GLY A 75 -17.11 6.10 -2.08
N CYS A 76 -16.04 5.86 -1.34
CA CYS A 76 -15.97 6.16 0.10
C CYS A 76 -15.74 7.66 0.43
N GLY A 77 -15.77 8.55 -0.56
CA GLY A 77 -15.68 10.02 -0.36
C GLY A 77 -14.29 10.58 -0.04
N ALA A 78 -13.25 9.76 0.10
CA ALA A 78 -11.88 10.22 0.35
C ALA A 78 -11.05 10.36 -0.94
N VAL A 79 -9.94 11.09 -0.88
CA VAL A 79 -8.98 11.22 -2.00
C VAL A 79 -8.31 9.88 -2.31
N GLU A 80 -8.22 9.51 -3.58
CA GLU A 80 -7.53 8.29 -4.02
C GLU A 80 -6.00 8.45 -4.01
N SER A 81 -5.38 8.18 -2.86
CA SER A 81 -3.93 8.02 -2.71
C SER A 81 -3.54 6.54 -2.55
N VAL A 82 -2.25 6.22 -2.64
CA VAL A 82 -1.74 4.86 -2.38
C VAL A 82 -2.05 4.44 -0.93
N GLN A 83 -1.73 5.28 0.05
CA GLN A 83 -2.03 5.01 1.47
C GLN A 83 -3.52 4.77 1.70
N HIS A 84 -4.37 5.61 1.11
CA HIS A 84 -5.81 5.45 1.25
C HIS A 84 -6.28 4.13 0.63
N LEU A 85 -5.92 3.89 -0.64
CA LEU A 85 -6.39 2.75 -1.41
C LEU A 85 -6.01 1.41 -0.75
N PHE A 86 -4.78 1.30 -0.25
CA PHE A 86 -4.24 0.02 0.23
C PHE A 86 -4.34 -0.21 1.74
N LEU A 87 -4.54 0.84 2.56
CA LEU A 87 -4.59 0.72 4.02
C LEU A 87 -5.89 1.27 4.60
N SER A 88 -6.25 2.52 4.30
CA SER A 88 -7.24 3.24 5.10
C SER A 88 -8.67 3.29 4.51
N CYS A 89 -8.85 2.84 3.28
CA CYS A 89 -10.16 2.86 2.63
C CYS A 89 -11.11 1.90 3.34
N SER A 90 -12.31 2.36 3.70
CA SER A 90 -13.32 1.53 4.38
C SER A 90 -13.75 0.32 3.56
N THR A 91 -13.77 0.44 2.23
CA THR A 91 -14.08 -0.67 1.33
C THR A 91 -12.87 -1.58 1.17
N PHE A 92 -11.76 -1.03 0.69
CA PHE A 92 -10.60 -1.82 0.27
C PHE A 92 -9.74 -2.28 1.45
N GLY A 93 -9.51 -1.42 2.44
CA GLY A 93 -8.75 -1.73 3.66
C GLY A 93 -9.38 -2.83 4.51
N SER A 94 -10.72 -3.00 4.44
CA SER A 94 -11.42 -4.10 5.13
C SER A 94 -10.95 -5.49 4.67
N LEU A 95 -10.37 -5.63 3.48
CA LEU A 95 -9.80 -6.89 3.01
C LEU A 95 -8.61 -7.33 3.88
N TRP A 96 -7.83 -6.42 4.45
CA TRP A 96 -6.74 -6.77 5.36
C TRP A 96 -7.22 -7.55 6.58
N SER A 97 -8.37 -7.18 7.14
CA SER A 97 -8.97 -7.89 8.27
C SER A 97 -9.33 -9.33 7.90
N LEU A 98 -9.84 -9.56 6.69
CA LEU A 98 -10.13 -10.91 6.19
C LEU A 98 -8.86 -11.73 5.95
N VAL A 99 -7.82 -11.13 5.36
CA VAL A 99 -6.53 -11.79 5.14
C VAL A 99 -5.90 -12.17 6.47
N ARG A 100 -5.86 -11.24 7.43
CA ARG A 100 -5.38 -11.47 8.80
C ARG A 100 -6.10 -12.61 9.50
N SER A 101 -7.43 -12.61 9.43
CA SER A 101 -8.25 -13.70 9.97
C SER A 101 -7.93 -15.04 9.30
N TRP A 102 -7.68 -15.05 7.99
CA TRP A 102 -7.33 -16.27 7.26
C TRP A 102 -5.95 -16.81 7.66
N ILE A 103 -4.94 -15.96 7.84
CA ILE A 103 -3.59 -16.38 8.21
C ILE A 103 -3.41 -16.59 9.73
N GLY A 104 -4.41 -16.25 10.54
CA GLY A 104 -4.40 -16.44 11.99
C GLY A 104 -3.60 -15.39 12.77
N PHE A 105 -3.47 -14.16 12.25
CA PHE A 105 -2.73 -13.07 12.90
C PHE A 105 -3.59 -11.86 13.20
N SER A 106 -3.46 -11.30 14.39
CA SER A 106 -3.98 -9.97 14.76
C SER A 106 -2.80 -9.00 14.87
N SER A 107 -2.76 -7.98 14.02
CA SER A 107 -1.75 -6.92 14.07
C SER A 107 -2.43 -5.57 13.91
N VAL A 108 -1.83 -4.55 14.53
CA VAL A 108 -2.21 -3.15 14.32
C VAL A 108 -1.71 -2.71 12.94
N ASP A 109 -2.58 -2.00 12.21
CA ASP A 109 -2.26 -1.47 10.88
C ASP A 109 -1.24 -0.33 10.98
N SER A 110 -0.18 -0.40 10.19
CA SER A 110 0.86 0.64 10.16
C SER A 110 0.40 1.90 9.43
N HIS A 111 0.99 3.04 9.76
CA HIS A 111 0.63 4.33 9.15
C HIS A 111 1.10 4.50 7.69
N THR A 112 2.11 3.75 7.26
CA THR A 112 2.63 3.80 5.89
C THR A 112 2.63 2.42 5.24
N LEU A 113 2.51 2.39 3.92
CA LEU A 113 2.47 1.13 3.18
C LEU A 113 3.80 0.37 3.24
N SER A 114 4.93 1.08 3.28
CA SER A 114 6.25 0.50 3.47
C SER A 114 6.39 -0.13 4.85
N ASP A 115 5.95 0.56 5.90
CA ASP A 115 5.96 0.01 7.26
C ASP A 115 5.06 -1.21 7.36
N HIS A 116 3.88 -1.15 6.74
CA HIS A 116 2.94 -2.27 6.69
C HIS A 116 3.57 -3.48 6.00
N PHE A 117 4.28 -3.29 4.88
CA PHE A 117 4.97 -4.37 4.19
C PHE A 117 6.05 -5.04 5.05
N VAL A 118 6.90 -4.23 5.68
CA VAL A 118 7.95 -4.73 6.57
C VAL A 118 7.33 -5.47 7.74
N GLN A 119 6.41 -4.83 8.49
CA GLN A 119 5.77 -5.44 9.65
C GLN A 119 5.07 -6.75 9.26
N PHE A 120 4.28 -6.76 8.19
CA PHE A 120 3.57 -7.95 7.72
C PHE A 120 4.52 -9.10 7.38
N THR A 121 5.63 -8.79 6.69
CA THR A 121 6.63 -9.80 6.30
C THR A 121 7.31 -10.42 7.52
N TYR A 122 7.46 -9.66 8.60
CA TYR A 122 8.07 -10.10 9.85
C TYR A 122 7.08 -10.52 10.94
N LEU A 123 5.77 -10.55 10.69
CA LEU A 123 4.77 -11.09 11.63
C LEU A 123 5.04 -12.55 12.00
N ALA A 124 5.64 -13.28 11.06
CA ALA A 124 6.03 -14.66 11.22
C ALA A 124 7.47 -14.78 11.76
N ASP A 125 7.63 -15.22 13.01
CA ASP A 125 8.94 -15.43 13.61
C ASP A 125 9.81 -16.46 12.85
N GLY A 126 11.10 -16.13 12.74
CA GLY A 126 12.24 -17.05 12.67
C GLY A 126 12.52 -17.83 11.37
N LEU A 127 11.50 -18.21 10.60
CA LEU A 127 11.69 -19.13 9.47
C LEU A 127 11.71 -18.41 8.12
N ARG A 128 12.79 -18.61 7.33
CA ARG A 128 12.96 -18.03 5.98
C ARG A 128 11.77 -18.35 5.08
N ALA A 129 11.30 -19.60 5.08
CA ALA A 129 10.15 -20.03 4.28
C ALA A 129 8.85 -19.31 4.68
N ARG A 130 8.62 -19.14 5.99
CA ARG A 130 7.43 -18.44 6.50
C ARG A 130 7.46 -16.95 6.14
N ARG A 131 8.64 -16.33 6.19
CA ARG A 131 8.85 -14.95 5.72
C ARG A 131 8.55 -14.82 4.23
N SER A 132 9.10 -15.72 3.41
CA SER A 132 8.82 -15.78 1.96
C SER A 132 7.33 -15.91 1.66
N PHE A 133 6.61 -16.74 2.44
CA PHE A 133 5.17 -16.90 2.30
C PHE A 133 4.38 -15.65 2.69
N MET A 134 4.72 -15.01 3.81
CA MET A 134 4.10 -13.73 4.21
C MET A 134 4.35 -12.63 3.19
N GLN A 135 5.58 -12.58 2.66
CA GLN A 135 5.90 -11.67 1.58
C GLN A 135 5.02 -11.92 0.36
N LEU A 136 4.88 -13.17 -0.08
CA LEU A 136 4.03 -13.53 -1.22
C LEU A 136 2.58 -13.10 -1.01
N ILE A 137 1.99 -13.39 0.16
CA ILE A 137 0.63 -12.97 0.49
C ILE A 137 0.47 -11.45 0.36
N TRP A 138 1.44 -10.68 0.88
CA TRP A 138 1.39 -9.23 0.79
C TRP A 138 1.44 -8.75 -0.66
N LEU A 139 2.35 -9.30 -1.48
CA LEU A 139 2.49 -8.94 -2.90
C LEU A 139 1.23 -9.28 -3.71
N VAL A 140 0.65 -10.45 -3.44
CA VAL A 140 -0.60 -10.89 -4.07
C VAL A 140 -1.76 -9.99 -3.64
N TYR A 141 -1.87 -9.64 -2.37
CA TYR A 141 -2.90 -8.72 -1.88
C TYR A 141 -2.89 -7.40 -2.64
N VAL A 142 -1.73 -6.73 -2.71
CA VAL A 142 -1.63 -5.43 -3.38
C VAL A 142 -1.90 -5.56 -4.89
N TRP A 143 -1.56 -6.71 -5.48
CA TRP A 143 -1.89 -7.01 -6.87
C TRP A 143 -3.39 -7.16 -7.10
N VAL A 144 -4.08 -7.97 -6.29
CA VAL A 144 -5.53 -8.19 -6.38
C VAL A 144 -6.28 -6.87 -6.19
N MET A 145 -5.87 -6.07 -5.21
CA MET A 145 -6.44 -4.75 -4.92
C MET A 145 -6.30 -3.78 -6.09
N TRP A 146 -5.10 -3.72 -6.68
CA TRP A 146 -4.87 -2.86 -7.83
C TRP A 146 -5.68 -3.27 -9.06
N ASN A 147 -5.81 -4.58 -9.30
CA ASN A 147 -6.64 -5.08 -10.38
C ASN A 147 -8.11 -4.81 -10.12
N GLU A 148 -8.60 -4.97 -8.89
CA GLU A 148 -9.98 -4.62 -8.54
C GLU A 148 -10.25 -3.13 -8.77
N ARG A 149 -9.34 -2.25 -8.31
CA ARG A 149 -9.44 -0.81 -8.56
C ARG A 149 -9.56 -0.51 -10.05
N ASN A 150 -8.70 -1.10 -10.89
CA ASN A 150 -8.72 -0.87 -12.34
C ASN A 150 -10.00 -1.44 -12.96
N HIS A 151 -10.44 -2.62 -12.50
CA HIS A 151 -11.66 -3.26 -12.96
C HIS A 151 -12.88 -2.38 -12.68
N ARG A 152 -13.01 -1.80 -11.47
CA ARG A 152 -14.07 -0.84 -11.14
C ARG A 152 -14.01 0.41 -12.02
N LEU A 153 -12.80 0.92 -12.29
CA LEU A 153 -12.61 2.13 -13.09
C LEU A 153 -13.01 1.94 -14.56
N PHE A 154 -12.73 0.78 -15.16
CA PHE A 154 -12.89 0.55 -16.60
C PHE A 154 -14.07 -0.34 -17.00
N ARG A 155 -14.57 -1.20 -16.09
CA ARG A 155 -15.57 -2.23 -16.39
C ARG A 155 -16.82 -2.15 -15.52
N GLY A 156 -16.84 -1.28 -14.50
CA GLY A 156 -18.04 -0.90 -13.76
C GLY A 156 -18.66 -1.96 -12.84
N SER A 157 -18.11 -3.18 -12.76
CA SER A 157 -18.57 -4.19 -11.79
C SER A 157 -17.63 -4.27 -10.58
N THR A 158 -18.17 -4.71 -9.44
CA THR A 158 -17.45 -4.80 -8.16
C THR A 158 -17.40 -6.24 -7.69
N ASN A 159 -16.20 -6.74 -7.36
CA ASN A 159 -16.09 -8.00 -6.64
C ASN A 159 -16.35 -7.76 -5.14
N SER A 160 -16.98 -8.75 -4.49
CA SER A 160 -17.12 -8.75 -3.03
C SER A 160 -15.77 -8.96 -2.35
N LEU A 161 -15.66 -8.57 -1.07
CA LEU A 161 -14.44 -8.80 -0.30
C LEU A 161 -14.07 -10.28 -0.20
N HIS A 162 -15.05 -11.17 -0.13
CA HIS A 162 -14.82 -12.62 -0.14
C HIS A 162 -14.25 -13.09 -1.49
N GLN A 163 -14.78 -12.60 -2.62
CA GLN A 163 -14.22 -12.93 -3.94
C GLN A 163 -12.77 -12.42 -4.09
N MET A 164 -12.45 -11.25 -3.53
CA MET A 164 -11.08 -10.73 -3.51
C MET A 164 -10.16 -11.57 -2.60
N LEU A 165 -10.67 -12.01 -1.45
CA LEU A 165 -9.94 -12.93 -0.56
C LEU A 165 -9.66 -14.26 -1.27
N ASP A 166 -10.62 -14.83 -1.97
CA ASP A 166 -10.45 -16.10 -2.69
C ASP A 166 -9.40 -15.97 -3.80
N LYS A 167 -9.41 -14.86 -4.56
CA LYS A 167 -8.32 -14.56 -5.51
C LYS A 167 -6.96 -14.46 -4.82
N THR A 168 -6.92 -13.84 -3.63
CA THR A 168 -5.68 -13.71 -2.84
C THR A 168 -5.15 -15.09 -2.43
N LYS A 169 -6.03 -15.98 -1.96
CA LYS A 169 -5.69 -17.37 -1.64
C LYS A 169 -5.15 -18.10 -2.88
N ILE A 170 -5.92 -18.11 -3.98
CA ILE A 170 -5.60 -18.84 -5.21
C ILE A 170 -4.23 -18.45 -5.77
N PHE A 171 -3.87 -17.16 -5.73
CA PHE A 171 -2.59 -16.70 -6.27
C PHE A 171 -1.40 -16.85 -5.30
N SER A 172 -1.66 -17.29 -4.06
CA SER A 172 -0.64 -17.47 -3.02
C SER A 172 -0.28 -18.92 -2.71
N TYR A 173 -1.05 -19.89 -3.22
CA TYR A 173 -0.77 -21.32 -3.19
C TYR A 173 -0.06 -21.76 -4.49
#